data_AF-A0A848VJW2-F1
#
_entry.id   AF-A0A848VJW2-F1
#
_cell.length_a   1.000
_cell.length_b   1.000
_cell.length_c   1.000
_cell.angle_alpha   90.00
_cell.angle_beta   90.00
_cell.angle_gamma   90.00
#
_symmetry.space_group_name_H-M   'P 1'
#
loop_
_entity.id
_entity.type
_entity.pdbx_description
1 polymer ?
#
loop_
_entity_poly.entity_id
_entity_poly.type
_entity_poly.pdbx_seq_one_letter_code
_entity_poly.pdbx_strand_id
1 'polypeptide(L)'
;MKVVVALFLLLFAAGDMRAQSAEELLQQALVLERSEGDYSGAITLYRQVADSPATDRLLVGQALVQMARAYENMGRSEAARTYQRVLSEFADVPALVSEAREGFARTRQAPSTPFVEPGRRDIIDTGDGFSLIGGGISPGGRYLFAPYYDPMGITYFDTSTGEQTIIPVERRSGHAEFVRFSPDESMFATAWRGYEPAGEELLLFDVATHDYEVLLDATAY
;
A
#
# COMPACT_ATOMS: atom_id res chain seq x y z
N MET A 1 12.71 74.09 -43.38
CA MET A 1 11.84 74.11 -42.18
C MET A 1 10.65 73.21 -42.51
N LYS A 2 10.56 71.93 -42.15
CA LYS A 2 10.79 71.18 -40.89
C LYS A 2 11.27 69.76 -41.30
N VAL A 3 12.51 69.35 -41.06
CA VAL A 3 12.94 68.55 -39.89
C VAL A 3 11.86 67.55 -39.42
N VAL A 4 12.10 66.28 -39.75
CA VAL A 4 11.93 65.09 -38.90
C VAL A 4 10.57 64.91 -38.20
N VAL A 5 9.76 63.99 -38.73
CA VAL A 5 8.87 63.12 -37.94
C VAL A 5 9.02 61.72 -38.55
N ALA A 6 10.10 61.02 -38.20
CA ALA A 6 10.04 59.81 -37.37
C ALA A 6 9.17 58.72 -38.03
N LEU A 7 9.72 57.79 -38.83
CA LEU A 7 10.54 56.66 -38.36
C LEU A 7 10.20 56.23 -36.93
N PHE A 8 8.96 55.80 -36.70
CA PHE A 8 8.59 54.99 -35.56
C PHE A 8 7.42 54.09 -35.96
N LEU A 9 7.75 52.84 -36.33
CA LEU A 9 6.97 51.63 -36.07
C LEU A 9 7.74 50.43 -36.62
N LEU A 10 8.96 50.27 -36.10
CA LEU A 10 9.60 48.97 -36.01
C LEU A 10 9.55 48.59 -34.52
N LEU A 11 9.27 47.32 -34.26
CA LEU A 11 9.22 46.61 -32.97
C LEU A 11 7.87 46.62 -32.24
N PHE A 12 6.97 45.75 -32.69
CA PHE A 12 6.10 44.99 -31.78
C PHE A 12 5.73 43.65 -32.44
N ALA A 13 6.62 42.65 -32.35
CA ALA A 13 6.30 41.22 -32.56
C ALA A 13 7.53 40.33 -32.25
N ALA A 14 8.17 40.52 -31.10
CA ALA A 14 9.14 39.54 -30.59
C ALA A 14 8.61 38.75 -29.38
N GLY A 15 7.35 38.99 -29.01
CA GLY A 15 6.67 38.36 -27.88
C GLY A 15 5.95 37.05 -28.22
N ASP A 16 5.46 36.88 -29.45
CA ASP A 16 4.44 35.84 -29.71
C ASP A 16 4.99 34.45 -30.08
N MET A 17 6.22 34.33 -30.58
CA MET A 17 6.76 33.02 -30.98
C MET A 17 7.00 32.08 -29.78
N ARG A 18 7.15 32.63 -28.57
CA ARG A 18 7.44 31.84 -27.35
C ARG A 18 6.17 31.32 -26.69
N ALA A 19 5.14 32.14 -26.59
CA ALA A 19 3.81 31.71 -26.13
C ALA A 19 3.27 30.60 -27.03
N GLN A 20 3.35 30.81 -28.35
CA GLN A 20 2.94 29.82 -29.36
C GLN A 20 3.56 28.44 -29.10
N SER A 21 4.85 28.39 -28.75
CA SER A 21 5.53 27.11 -28.46
C SER A 21 5.02 26.43 -27.18
N ALA A 22 4.64 27.18 -26.15
CA ALA A 22 4.12 26.63 -24.91
C ALA A 22 2.66 26.16 -25.07
N GLU A 23 1.85 26.89 -25.84
CA GLU A 23 0.51 26.45 -26.20
C GLU A 23 0.54 25.17 -27.04
N GLU A 24 1.45 25.08 -28.01
CA GLU A 24 1.67 23.87 -28.82
C GLU A 24 2.03 22.67 -27.95
N LEU A 25 2.97 22.83 -27.00
CA LEU A 25 3.33 21.77 -26.04
C LEU A 25 2.15 21.35 -25.17
N LEU A 26 1.34 22.30 -24.69
CA LEU A 26 0.15 22.00 -23.91
C LEU A 26 -0.88 21.21 -24.73
N GLN A 27 -1.12 21.61 -25.99
CA GLN A 27 -2.03 20.90 -26.88
C GLN A 27 -1.53 19.49 -27.18
N GLN A 28 -0.22 19.33 -27.43
CA GLN A 28 0.37 18.01 -27.66
C GLN A 28 0.23 17.10 -26.43
N ALA A 29 0.45 17.64 -25.23
CA ALA A 29 0.25 16.91 -23.98
C ALA A 29 -1.20 16.42 -23.81
N LEU A 30 -2.18 17.28 -24.13
CA LEU A 30 -3.60 16.93 -24.08
C LEU A 30 -3.97 15.83 -25.09
N VAL A 31 -3.33 15.81 -26.26
CA VAL A 31 -3.53 14.75 -27.26
C VAL A 31 -3.01 13.40 -26.73
N LEU A 32 -1.80 13.37 -26.18
CA LEU A 32 -1.21 12.17 -25.56
C LEU A 32 -2.12 11.63 -24.44
N GLU A 33 -2.60 12.51 -23.57
CA GLU A 33 -3.48 12.14 -22.46
C GLU A 33 -4.82 11.56 -22.94
N ARG A 34 -5.52 12.27 -23.84
CA ARG A 34 -6.92 11.99 -24.17
C ARG A 34 -7.10 10.98 -25.29
N SER A 35 -6.18 10.95 -26.25
CA SER A 35 -6.30 10.10 -27.45
C SER A 35 -5.50 8.82 -27.29
N GLU A 36 -4.31 8.90 -26.68
CA GLU A 36 -3.36 7.79 -26.59
C GLU A 36 -3.36 7.14 -25.20
N GLY A 37 -3.89 7.82 -24.18
CA GLY A 37 -3.81 7.37 -22.80
C GLY A 37 -2.38 7.39 -22.24
N ASP A 38 -1.45 8.07 -22.93
CA ASP A 38 -0.06 8.20 -22.49
C ASP A 38 0.08 9.37 -21.50
N TYR A 39 -0.33 9.08 -20.27
CA TYR A 39 -0.16 10.01 -19.15
C TYR A 39 1.31 10.35 -18.87
N SER A 40 2.26 9.44 -19.14
CA SER A 40 3.68 9.68 -18.85
C SER A 40 4.30 10.67 -19.84
N GLY A 41 4.00 10.50 -21.13
CA GLY A 41 4.36 11.44 -22.18
C GLY A 41 3.73 12.82 -21.94
N ALA A 42 2.43 12.86 -21.62
CA ALA A 42 1.71 14.09 -21.31
C ALA A 42 2.35 14.86 -20.14
N ILE A 43 2.66 14.17 -19.03
CA ILE A 43 3.33 14.77 -17.86
C ILE A 43 4.67 15.41 -18.23
N THR A 44 5.43 14.79 -19.15
CA THR A 44 6.72 15.33 -19.58
C THR A 44 6.54 16.68 -20.29
N LEU A 45 5.55 16.79 -21.17
CA LEU A 45 5.24 18.03 -21.88
C LEU A 45 4.62 19.09 -20.97
N TYR A 46 3.69 18.72 -20.08
CA TYR A 46 3.13 19.65 -19.09
C TYR A 46 4.22 20.25 -18.19
N ARG A 47 5.22 19.45 -17.79
CA ARG A 47 6.37 19.92 -17.02
C ARG A 47 7.20 20.94 -17.80
N GLN A 48 7.45 20.71 -19.08
CA GLN A 48 8.17 21.67 -19.93
C GLN A 48 7.44 23.02 -20.01
N VAL A 49 6.12 23.01 -20.13
CA VAL A 49 5.30 24.23 -20.11
C VAL A 49 5.43 24.93 -18.75
N ALA A 50 5.34 24.18 -17.66
CA ALA A 50 5.34 24.73 -16.30
C ALA A 50 6.70 25.24 -15.80
N ASP A 51 7.80 24.64 -16.28
CA ASP A 51 9.16 25.01 -15.87
C ASP A 51 9.79 26.07 -16.79
N SER A 52 9.15 26.40 -17.91
CA SER A 52 9.63 27.43 -18.82
C SER A 52 9.35 28.84 -18.26
N PRO A 53 10.39 29.65 -18.00
CA PRO A 53 10.23 30.99 -17.42
C PRO A 53 9.64 32.01 -18.40
N ALA A 54 9.53 31.65 -19.68
CA ALA A 54 8.94 32.48 -20.73
C ALA A 54 7.44 32.20 -20.94
N THR A 55 6.88 31.20 -20.24
CA THR A 55 5.48 30.80 -20.37
C THR A 55 4.57 31.77 -19.62
N ASP A 56 3.44 32.12 -20.23
CA ASP A 56 2.41 32.92 -19.55
C ASP A 56 1.95 32.23 -18.26
N ARG A 57 1.76 33.02 -17.20
CA ARG A 57 1.40 32.50 -15.88
C ARG A 57 0.13 31.65 -15.94
N LEU A 58 -0.91 32.09 -16.66
CA LEU A 58 -2.15 31.32 -16.75
C LEU A 58 -1.92 29.96 -17.43
N LEU A 59 -1.07 29.92 -18.46
CA LEU A 59 -0.72 28.69 -19.17
C LEU A 59 0.10 27.72 -18.30
N VAL A 60 1.01 28.24 -17.46
CA VAL A 60 1.69 27.44 -16.41
C VAL A 60 0.67 26.83 -15.47
N GLY A 61 -0.28 27.62 -14.98
CA GLY A 61 -1.33 27.14 -14.08
C GLY A 61 -2.19 26.05 -14.70
N GLN A 62 -2.58 26.20 -15.98
CA GLN A 62 -3.31 25.18 -16.72
C GLN A 62 -2.50 23.88 -16.88
N ALA A 63 -1.22 23.98 -17.25
CA ALA A 63 -0.34 22.83 -17.38
C ALA A 63 -0.17 22.08 -16.05
N LEU A 64 -0.04 22.79 -14.93
CA LEU A 64 0.06 22.17 -13.60
C LEU A 64 -1.22 21.43 -13.21
N VAL A 65 -2.40 21.99 -13.50
CA VAL A 65 -3.67 21.31 -13.23
C VAL A 65 -3.80 20.04 -14.05
N GLN A 66 -3.48 20.07 -15.35
CA GLN A 66 -3.54 18.88 -16.19
C GLN A 66 -2.48 17.83 -15.79
N MET A 67 -1.28 18.27 -15.41
CA MET A 67 -0.26 17.39 -14.87
C MET A 67 -0.73 16.69 -13.58
N ALA A 68 -1.42 17.40 -12.69
CA ALA A 68 -1.98 16.81 -11.48
C ALA A 68 -3.07 15.78 -11.79
N ARG A 69 -3.94 16.04 -12.78
CA ARG A 69 -4.94 15.06 -13.27
C ARG A 69 -4.29 13.83 -13.88
N ALA A 70 -3.25 13.99 -14.68
CA ALA A 70 -2.50 12.87 -15.24
C ALA A 70 -1.88 12.01 -14.13
N TYR A 71 -1.27 12.62 -13.10
CA TYR A 71 -0.81 11.88 -11.92
C TYR A 71 -1.96 11.17 -11.17
N GLU A 72 -3.12 11.83 -11.03
CA GLU A 72 -4.32 11.27 -10.38
C GLU A 72 -4.82 10.02 -11.13
N ASN A 73 -4.93 10.09 -12.45
CA ASN A 73 -5.32 8.95 -13.30
C ASN A 73 -4.34 7.78 -13.23
N MET A 74 -3.06 8.07 -12.96
CA MET A 74 -2.02 7.05 -12.74
C MET A 74 -1.96 6.54 -11.28
N GLY A 75 -2.78 7.06 -10.36
CA GLY A 75 -2.74 6.71 -8.94
C GLY A 75 -1.46 7.16 -8.23
N ARG A 76 -0.77 8.18 -8.74
CA ARG A 76 0.53 8.65 -8.22
C ARG A 76 0.38 9.68 -7.12
N SER A 77 1.25 9.57 -6.11
CA SER A 77 1.28 10.46 -4.93
C SER A 77 1.56 11.92 -5.26
N GLU A 78 2.18 12.16 -6.42
CA GLU A 78 2.57 13.46 -6.93
C GLU A 78 1.36 14.36 -7.22
N ALA A 79 0.21 13.78 -7.55
CA ALA A 79 -1.03 14.51 -7.85
C ALA A 79 -1.38 15.52 -6.75
N ALA A 80 -1.37 15.06 -5.49
CA ALA A 80 -1.70 15.88 -4.34
C ALA A 80 -0.77 17.10 -4.21
N ARG A 81 0.55 16.89 -4.38
CA ARG A 81 1.56 17.96 -4.30
C ARG A 81 1.42 18.94 -5.46
N THR A 82 1.11 18.46 -6.66
CA THR A 82 0.90 19.33 -7.82
C THR A 82 -0.37 20.17 -7.69
N TYR A 83 -1.49 19.61 -7.22
CA TYR A 83 -2.69 20.40 -6.91
C TYR A 83 -2.43 21.45 -5.81
N GLN A 84 -1.68 21.11 -4.76
CA GLN A 84 -1.29 22.08 -3.73
C GLN A 84 -0.47 23.24 -4.30
N ARG A 85 0.45 22.96 -5.22
CA ARG A 85 1.22 24.00 -5.93
C ARG A 85 0.30 24.96 -6.67
N VAL A 86 -0.73 24.45 -7.34
CA VAL A 86 -1.73 25.30 -8.01
C VAL A 86 -2.46 26.19 -6.99
N LEU A 87 -2.89 25.61 -5.86
CA LEU A 87 -3.60 26.34 -4.81
C LEU A 87 -2.74 27.42 -4.15
N SER A 88 -1.43 27.24 -4.07
CA SER A 88 -0.51 28.25 -3.51
C SER A 88 -0.11 29.31 -4.51
N GLU A 89 0.24 28.92 -5.74
CA GLU A 89 0.84 29.82 -6.74
C GLU A 89 -0.21 30.56 -7.58
N PHE A 90 -1.46 30.07 -7.63
CA PHE A 90 -2.55 30.60 -8.49
C PHE A 90 -3.82 30.91 -7.70
N ALA A 91 -3.69 31.27 -6.41
CA ALA A 91 -4.81 31.53 -5.51
C ALA A 91 -5.77 32.65 -5.99
N ASP A 92 -5.29 33.54 -6.86
CA ASP A 92 -6.01 34.65 -7.48
C ASP A 92 -6.74 34.27 -8.79
N VAL A 93 -6.62 33.02 -9.26
CA VAL A 93 -7.29 32.52 -10.48
C VAL A 93 -8.38 31.52 -10.10
N PRO A 94 -9.67 31.95 -9.99
CA PRO A 94 -10.72 31.12 -9.41
C PRO A 94 -10.95 29.78 -10.13
N ALA A 95 -10.82 29.75 -11.46
CA ALA A 95 -11.00 28.54 -12.26
C ALA A 95 -9.98 27.46 -11.89
N LEU A 96 -8.69 27.83 -11.79
CA LEU A 96 -7.61 26.90 -11.42
C LEU A 96 -7.75 26.43 -9.96
N VAL A 97 -8.15 27.33 -9.06
CA VAL A 97 -8.35 27.01 -7.64
C VAL A 97 -9.49 26.02 -7.45
N SER A 98 -10.63 26.22 -8.13
CA SER A 98 -11.77 25.32 -8.03
C SER A 98 -11.38 23.90 -8.44
N GLU A 99 -10.75 23.78 -9.60
CA GLU A 99 -10.33 22.49 -10.16
C GLU A 99 -9.28 21.80 -9.28
N ALA A 100 -8.29 22.56 -8.79
CA ALA A 100 -7.25 22.03 -7.93
C ALA A 100 -7.77 21.62 -6.54
N ARG A 101 -8.77 22.30 -5.98
CA ARG A 101 -9.40 21.89 -4.71
C ARG A 101 -10.14 20.57 -4.86
N GLU A 102 -10.91 20.42 -5.93
CA GLU A 102 -11.66 19.19 -6.20
C GLU A 102 -10.71 18.01 -6.42
N GLY A 103 -9.67 18.19 -7.23
CA GLY A 103 -8.64 17.18 -7.44
C GLY A 103 -7.87 16.83 -6.16
N PHE A 104 -7.47 17.84 -5.39
CA PHE A 104 -6.81 17.61 -4.11
C PHE A 104 -7.69 16.82 -3.13
N ALA A 105 -8.99 17.12 -3.07
CA ALA A 105 -9.93 16.36 -2.24
C ALA A 105 -10.02 14.89 -2.66
N ARG A 106 -10.10 14.60 -3.98
CA ARG A 106 -10.10 13.23 -4.50
C ARG A 106 -8.80 12.48 -4.17
N THR A 107 -7.64 13.11 -4.33
CA THR A 107 -6.35 12.48 -3.98
C THR A 107 -6.20 12.16 -2.48
N ARG A 108 -6.99 12.80 -1.60
CA ARG A 108 -7.02 12.50 -0.16
C ARG A 108 -8.07 11.47 0.23
N GLN A 109 -9.07 11.25 -0.61
CA GLN A 109 -9.97 10.13 -0.46
C GLN A 109 -9.20 8.90 -0.91
N ALA A 110 -8.72 8.10 0.05
CA ALA A 110 -8.28 6.75 -0.27
C ALA A 110 -9.40 6.09 -1.10
N PRO A 111 -9.09 5.31 -2.14
CA PRO A 111 -10.12 4.59 -2.88
C PRO A 111 -10.99 3.86 -1.85
N SER A 112 -12.23 4.33 -1.70
CA SER A 112 -13.24 3.67 -0.92
C SER A 112 -13.67 2.47 -1.75
N THR A 113 -12.84 1.43 -1.78
CA THR A 113 -13.37 0.09 -1.97
C THR A 113 -14.47 -0.03 -0.93
N PRO A 114 -15.75 -0.19 -1.33
CA PRO A 114 -16.81 -0.44 -0.38
C PRO A 114 -16.31 -1.57 0.51
N PHE A 115 -16.39 -1.40 1.82
CA PHE A 115 -16.16 -2.49 2.73
C PHE A 115 -17.17 -3.58 2.38
N VAL A 116 -16.72 -4.58 1.63
CA VAL A 116 -17.46 -5.82 1.46
C VAL A 116 -17.25 -6.54 2.77
N GLU A 117 -18.32 -6.70 3.57
CA GLU A 117 -18.26 -7.55 4.75
C GLU A 117 -17.67 -8.90 4.30
N PRO A 118 -16.51 -9.31 4.85
CA PRO A 118 -16.00 -10.64 4.58
C PRO A 118 -17.08 -11.62 5.00
N GLY A 119 -17.55 -12.45 4.07
CA GLY A 119 -18.45 -13.53 4.43
C GLY A 119 -17.80 -14.40 5.50
N ARG A 120 -18.55 -14.76 6.54
CA ARG A 120 -18.08 -15.74 7.53
C ARG A 120 -18.22 -17.14 6.94
N ARG A 121 -17.12 -17.89 6.91
CA ARG A 121 -17.13 -19.32 6.62
C ARG A 121 -16.47 -20.04 7.79
N ASP A 122 -17.23 -20.87 8.48
CA ASP A 122 -16.68 -21.77 9.48
C ASP A 122 -16.03 -22.95 8.73
N ILE A 123 -14.71 -23.12 8.88
CA ILE A 123 -13.93 -24.14 8.16
C ILE A 123 -13.72 -25.39 9.03
N ILE A 124 -13.54 -25.19 10.34
CA ILE A 124 -13.32 -26.24 11.33
C ILE A 124 -14.20 -25.94 12.54
N ASP A 125 -14.98 -26.94 12.98
CA ASP A 125 -15.64 -26.93 14.29
C ASP A 125 -14.73 -27.63 15.29
N THR A 126 -14.08 -26.84 16.15
CA THR A 126 -13.19 -27.37 17.19
C THR A 126 -13.96 -27.91 18.39
N GLY A 127 -15.27 -27.65 18.51
CA GLY A 127 -16.00 -27.90 19.75
C GLY A 127 -15.45 -27.12 20.95
N ASP A 128 -15.78 -27.58 22.15
CA ASP A 128 -15.35 -26.98 23.42
C ASP A 128 -13.97 -27.50 23.86
N GLY A 129 -13.21 -26.66 24.58
CA GLY A 129 -11.95 -27.06 25.24
C GLY A 129 -10.65 -26.60 24.56
N PHE A 130 -10.74 -25.99 23.38
CA PHE A 130 -9.61 -25.38 22.70
C PHE A 130 -9.41 -23.92 23.11
N SER A 131 -8.16 -23.50 23.21
CA SER A 131 -7.79 -22.09 23.31
C SER A 131 -7.31 -21.61 21.95
N LEU A 132 -7.85 -20.50 21.47
CA LEU A 132 -7.29 -19.80 20.31
C LEU A 132 -6.20 -18.80 20.72
N ILE A 133 -5.97 -18.61 22.02
CA ILE A 133 -4.84 -17.83 22.51
C ILE A 133 -3.57 -18.61 22.18
N GLY A 134 -2.70 -18.02 21.35
CA GLY A 134 -1.50 -18.70 20.88
C GLY A 134 -1.66 -19.50 19.59
N GLY A 135 -2.89 -19.62 19.09
CA GLY A 135 -3.19 -20.29 17.83
C GLY A 135 -2.50 -19.61 16.65
N GLY A 136 -2.27 -20.39 15.58
CA GLY A 136 -1.64 -19.87 14.37
C GLY A 136 -1.90 -20.76 13.17
N ILE A 137 -1.96 -20.14 11.99
CA ILE A 137 -2.07 -20.86 10.73
C ILE A 137 -0.67 -20.99 10.10
N SER A 138 -0.41 -22.12 9.46
CA SER A 138 0.83 -22.33 8.71
C SER A 138 0.89 -21.43 7.45
N PRO A 139 2.10 -21.07 6.95
CA PRO A 139 2.28 -20.14 5.82
C PRO A 139 1.46 -20.44 4.55
N GLY A 140 1.37 -21.70 4.16
CA GLY A 140 0.55 -22.21 3.05
C GLY A 140 -0.91 -22.42 3.42
N GLY A 141 -1.29 -22.19 4.68
CA GLY A 141 -2.66 -22.25 5.16
C GLY A 141 -3.14 -23.65 5.50
N ARG A 142 -2.30 -24.68 5.38
CA ARG A 142 -2.70 -26.09 5.52
C ARG A 142 -2.98 -26.51 6.96
N TYR A 143 -2.22 -26.01 7.92
CA TYR A 143 -2.35 -26.40 9.31
C TYR A 143 -2.83 -25.25 10.17
N LEU A 144 -3.85 -25.50 10.99
CA LEU A 144 -4.26 -24.62 12.08
C LEU A 144 -3.80 -25.23 13.40
N PHE A 145 -2.87 -24.57 14.06
CA PHE A 145 -2.47 -24.90 15.43
C PHE A 145 -3.49 -24.31 16.41
N ALA A 146 -3.97 -25.15 17.33
CA ALA A 146 -4.83 -24.74 18.41
C ALA A 146 -4.38 -25.44 19.71
N PRO A 147 -3.82 -24.71 20.68
CA PRO A 147 -3.44 -25.32 21.94
C PRO A 147 -4.67 -25.88 22.67
N TYR A 148 -4.51 -27.10 23.19
CA TYR A 148 -5.56 -27.83 23.88
C TYR A 148 -5.10 -28.13 25.31
N TYR A 149 -5.98 -27.90 26.28
CA TYR A 149 -5.61 -28.01 27.69
C TYR A 149 -5.71 -29.45 28.24
N ASP A 150 -6.47 -30.36 27.60
CA ASP A 150 -6.64 -31.75 28.09
C ASP A 150 -7.14 -32.79 27.05
N PRO A 151 -6.30 -33.70 26.50
CA PRO A 151 -5.01 -34.07 27.06
C PRO A 151 -3.88 -33.14 26.64
N MET A 152 -2.93 -32.98 27.56
CA MET A 152 -1.75 -32.13 27.44
C MET A 152 -0.91 -32.53 26.22
N GLY A 153 -1.04 -31.75 25.16
CA GLY A 153 -0.40 -32.03 23.90
C GLY A 153 -0.55 -30.86 22.96
N ILE A 154 0.08 -30.99 21.80
CA ILE A 154 -0.04 -30.03 20.72
C ILE A 154 -1.12 -30.51 19.78
N THR A 155 -2.14 -29.70 19.59
CA THR A 155 -3.19 -29.99 18.61
C THR A 155 -3.05 -29.11 17.39
N TYR A 156 -3.17 -29.72 16.22
CA TYR A 156 -3.36 -29.02 14.96
C TYR A 156 -4.42 -29.69 14.10
N PHE A 157 -4.99 -28.91 13.21
CA PHE A 157 -6.03 -29.32 12.28
C PHE A 157 -5.56 -29.14 10.85
N ASP A 158 -5.81 -30.11 9.97
CA ASP A 158 -5.68 -29.91 8.52
C ASP A 158 -6.88 -29.07 8.05
N THR A 159 -6.63 -27.89 7.51
CA THR A 159 -7.67 -26.92 7.12
C THR A 159 -8.45 -27.33 5.88
N SER A 160 -7.97 -28.32 5.12
CA SER A 160 -8.64 -28.84 3.93
C SER A 160 -9.65 -29.93 4.27
N THR A 161 -9.36 -30.76 5.27
CA THR A 161 -10.21 -31.90 5.67
C THR A 161 -10.94 -31.68 6.98
N GLY A 162 -10.44 -30.79 7.84
CA GLY A 162 -10.89 -30.62 9.23
C GLY A 162 -10.36 -31.71 10.18
N GLU A 163 -9.45 -32.57 9.73
CA GLU A 163 -8.89 -33.65 10.54
C GLU A 163 -8.00 -33.11 11.65
N GLN A 164 -8.19 -33.63 12.87
CA GLN A 164 -7.45 -33.25 14.06
C GLN A 164 -6.31 -34.22 14.33
N THR A 165 -5.12 -33.69 14.62
CA THR A 165 -3.97 -34.44 15.12
C THR A 165 -3.54 -33.91 16.48
N ILE A 166 -3.31 -34.82 17.43
CA ILE A 166 -2.79 -34.51 18.76
C ILE A 166 -1.41 -35.17 18.90
N ILE A 167 -0.38 -34.37 19.13
CA ILE A 167 0.96 -34.84 19.48
C ILE A 167 1.09 -34.81 21.02
N PRO A 168 1.21 -35.96 21.69
CA PRO A 168 1.44 -35.99 23.12
C PRO A 168 2.85 -35.48 23.45
N VAL A 169 2.97 -34.62 24.45
CA VAL A 169 4.27 -34.20 24.99
C VAL A 169 4.49 -35.00 26.28
N GLU A 170 5.06 -36.19 26.13
CA GLU A 170 5.17 -37.15 27.23
C GLU A 170 5.99 -36.60 28.41
N ARG A 171 5.57 -36.98 29.63
CA ARG A 171 6.24 -36.66 30.91
C ARG A 171 6.27 -35.17 31.31
N ARG A 172 5.55 -34.29 30.61
CA ARG A 172 5.49 -32.86 30.94
C ARG A 172 4.07 -32.43 31.25
N SER A 173 3.84 -31.98 32.48
CA SER A 173 2.62 -31.26 32.79
C SER A 173 2.77 -29.84 32.22
N GLY A 174 1.92 -29.45 31.28
CA GLY A 174 1.97 -28.11 30.69
C GLY A 174 1.12 -27.96 29.44
N HIS A 175 1.25 -26.81 28.80
CA HIS A 175 0.56 -26.54 27.55
C HIS A 175 1.43 -25.68 26.64
N ALA A 176 1.12 -25.74 25.35
CA ALA A 176 1.74 -24.87 24.37
C ALA A 176 1.10 -23.46 24.39
N GLU A 177 1.92 -22.42 24.27
CA GLU A 177 1.45 -21.02 24.34
C GLU A 177 1.47 -20.28 23.00
N PHE A 178 2.36 -20.63 22.05
CA PHE A 178 2.46 -19.95 20.75
C PHE A 178 3.03 -20.89 19.70
N VAL A 179 2.65 -20.73 18.44
CA VAL A 179 3.27 -21.45 17.32
C VAL A 179 4.01 -20.54 16.34
N ARG A 180 5.12 -21.04 15.79
CA ARG A 180 5.77 -20.50 14.60
C ARG A 180 6.15 -21.63 13.65
N PHE A 181 5.47 -21.70 12.52
CA PHE A 181 5.81 -22.63 11.45
C PHE A 181 7.04 -22.15 10.66
N SER A 182 7.86 -23.10 10.25
CA SER A 182 8.89 -22.90 9.22
C SER A 182 8.23 -22.51 7.88
N PRO A 183 8.93 -21.76 7.01
CA PRO A 183 8.37 -21.33 5.71
C PRO A 183 7.93 -22.48 4.80
N ASP A 184 8.55 -23.65 4.93
CA ASP A 184 8.22 -24.86 4.16
C ASP A 184 7.25 -25.81 4.87
N GLU A 185 6.75 -25.41 6.06
CA GLU A 185 5.81 -26.17 6.89
C GLU A 185 6.32 -27.56 7.33
N SER A 186 7.62 -27.83 7.22
CA SER A 186 8.22 -29.09 7.66
C SER A 186 8.38 -29.16 9.19
N MET A 187 8.60 -28.01 9.81
CA MET A 187 8.81 -27.84 11.24
C MET A 187 7.91 -26.76 11.83
N PHE A 188 7.68 -26.80 13.14
CA PHE A 188 7.18 -25.65 13.89
C PHE A 188 7.82 -25.57 15.28
N ALA A 189 7.96 -24.34 15.79
CA ALA A 189 8.42 -24.09 17.15
C ALA A 189 7.25 -23.66 18.05
N THR A 190 7.26 -24.10 19.29
CA THR A 190 6.32 -23.66 20.32
C THR A 190 7.00 -23.42 21.67
N ALA A 191 6.54 -22.40 22.38
CA ALA A 191 6.82 -22.28 23.81
C ALA A 191 5.93 -23.27 24.58
N TRP A 192 6.53 -24.09 25.42
CA TRP A 192 5.86 -25.00 26.34
C TRP A 192 5.95 -24.46 27.75
N ARG A 193 4.80 -24.23 28.37
CA ARG A 193 4.70 -23.78 29.76
C ARG A 193 4.43 -24.96 30.67
N GLY A 194 5.46 -25.36 31.40
CA GLY A 194 5.40 -26.40 32.41
C GLY A 194 4.68 -25.95 33.68
N TYR A 195 3.92 -26.85 34.31
CA TYR A 195 3.28 -26.61 35.60
C TYR A 195 4.09 -27.17 36.77
N GLU A 196 4.63 -28.39 36.64
CA GLU A 196 5.40 -29.06 37.69
C GLU A 196 6.60 -29.84 37.10
N PRO A 197 7.84 -29.33 37.23
CA PRO A 197 8.20 -28.02 37.77
C PRO A 197 7.71 -26.88 36.88
N ALA A 198 7.47 -25.72 37.48
CA ALA A 198 7.11 -24.53 36.72
C ALA A 198 8.31 -24.05 35.89
N GLY A 199 8.09 -23.77 34.61
CA GLY A 199 9.12 -23.29 33.71
C GLY A 199 8.63 -23.16 32.28
N GLU A 200 9.48 -22.59 31.42
CA GLU A 200 9.21 -22.41 30.00
C GLU A 200 10.31 -23.09 29.18
N GLU A 201 9.91 -23.80 28.14
CA GLU A 201 10.81 -24.45 27.21
C GLU A 201 10.47 -24.05 25.78
N LEU A 202 11.47 -23.89 24.93
CA LEU A 202 11.25 -23.73 23.50
C LEU A 202 11.42 -25.09 22.84
N LEU A 203 10.36 -25.60 22.24
CA LEU A 203 10.34 -26.89 21.55
C LEU A 203 10.30 -26.67 20.05
N LEU A 204 11.02 -27.51 19.31
CA LEU A 204 10.96 -27.59 17.85
C LEU A 204 10.42 -28.96 17.46
N PHE A 205 9.34 -28.99 16.70
CA PHE A 205 8.63 -30.19 16.26
C PHE A 205 8.80 -30.41 14.77
N ASP A 206 8.98 -31.68 14.39
CA ASP A 206 8.86 -32.17 13.02
C ASP A 206 7.41 -32.55 12.72
N VAL A 207 6.84 -31.98 11.65
CA VAL A 207 5.42 -32.18 11.29
C VAL A 207 5.17 -33.58 10.74
N ALA A 208 6.16 -34.21 10.11
CA ALA A 208 6.01 -35.52 9.48
C ALA A 208 6.20 -36.67 10.46
N THR A 209 7.15 -36.55 11.40
CA THR A 209 7.45 -37.62 12.36
C THR A 209 6.75 -37.42 13.71
N HIS A 210 6.29 -36.20 14.01
CA HIS A 210 5.79 -35.78 15.31
C HIS A 210 6.84 -35.84 16.43
N ASP A 211 8.12 -35.97 16.07
CA ASP A 211 9.22 -35.86 17.03
C ASP A 211 9.46 -34.40 17.39
N TYR A 212 10.08 -34.18 18.55
CA TYR A 212 10.49 -32.86 18.97
C TYR A 212 11.82 -32.85 19.72
N GLU A 213 12.46 -31.70 19.68
CA GLU A 213 13.66 -31.39 20.47
C GLU A 213 13.46 -30.12 21.31
N VAL A 214 14.20 -30.05 22.42
CA VAL A 214 14.22 -28.87 23.30
C VAL A 214 15.35 -27.95 22.84
N LEU A 215 15.02 -26.78 22.34
CA LEU A 215 15.99 -25.76 21.92
C LEU A 215 16.45 -24.88 23.08
N LEU A 216 15.56 -24.62 24.04
CA LEU A 216 15.82 -23.82 25.23
C LEU A 216 15.04 -24.40 26.40
N ASP A 217 15.68 -24.47 27.55
CA ASP A 217 15.07 -24.87 28.82
C ASP A 217 15.34 -23.77 29.86
N ALA A 218 14.27 -23.07 30.26
CA ALA A 218 14.30 -22.03 31.27
C ALA A 218 13.60 -22.49 32.57
N THR A 219 13.54 -23.79 32.82
CA THR A 219 13.08 -24.31 34.12
C THR A 219 14.02 -23.86 35.23
N ALA A 220 13.45 -23.32 36.31
CA ALA A 220 14.23 -22.98 37.50
C ALA A 220 14.58 -24.28 38.24
N TYR A 221 15.88 -24.62 38.29
CA TYR A 221 16.41 -25.71 39.11
C TYR A 221 16.30 -25.40 40.62
#